data_AF-A0A0N9MVT7-F1
#
_entry.id   AF-A0A0N9MVT7-F1
#
_cell.length_a   1.000
_cell.length_b   1.000
_cell.length_c   1.000
_cell.angle_alpha   90.00
_cell.angle_beta   90.00
_cell.angle_gamma   90.00
#
_symmetry.space_group_name_H-M   'P 1'
#
loop_
_entity.id
_entity.type
_entity.pdbx_description
1 polymer ?
#
loop_
_entity_poly.entity_id
_entity_poly.type
_entity_poly.pdbx_seq_one_letter_code
_entity_poly.pdbx_strand_id
1 'polypeptide(L)'
;CNGLSANSTIETCNGCNCFDNGWMDQHRHDHPNQPIMFTENWGWFQPWGQALGIRTPKDLGYSVAEWFAGGGAYHSYYMWHGGNHYGRTAAAG
;
A
#
# COMPACT_ATOMS: atom_id res chain seq x y z
N CYS A 1 -3.14 -4.61 26.09
CA CYS A 1 -3.59 -3.98 24.83
C CYS A 1 -4.57 -4.92 24.15
N ASN A 2 -5.88 -4.61 24.13
CA ASN A 2 -6.91 -5.53 23.60
C ASN A 2 -7.04 -5.45 22.07
N GLY A 3 -6.00 -4.99 21.36
CA GLY A 3 -6.01 -4.85 19.90
C GLY A 3 -6.88 -3.72 19.34
N LEU A 4 -7.44 -2.85 20.18
CA LEU A 4 -8.26 -1.71 19.74
C LEU A 4 -7.38 -0.54 19.30
N SER A 5 -7.75 0.10 18.19
CA SER A 5 -7.18 1.36 17.73
C SER A 5 -7.76 2.55 18.52
N ALA A 6 -7.05 3.68 18.52
CA ALA A 6 -7.59 4.91 19.10
C ALA A 6 -8.75 5.44 18.23
N ASN A 7 -9.72 6.11 18.84
CA ASN A 7 -10.89 6.66 18.12
C ASN A 7 -10.51 7.70 17.04
N SER A 8 -9.34 8.33 17.17
CA SER A 8 -8.80 9.29 16.19
C SER A 8 -7.86 8.65 15.16
N THR A 9 -7.83 7.32 15.07
CA THR A 9 -6.99 6.62 14.09
C THR A 9 -7.58 6.79 12.71
N ILE A 10 -6.72 7.06 11.72
CA ILE A 10 -7.09 7.10 10.31
C ILE A 10 -6.73 5.75 9.72
N GLU A 11 -7.70 5.09 9.10
CA GLU A 11 -7.47 3.84 8.38
C GLU A 11 -6.90 4.15 6.99
N THR A 12 -5.96 3.32 6.52
CA THR A 12 -5.19 3.59 5.30
C THR A 12 -5.10 2.33 4.45
N CYS A 13 -4.98 2.51 3.14
CA CYS A 13 -4.94 1.39 2.21
C CYS A 13 -3.53 0.88 1.96
N ASN A 14 -3.41 -0.44 1.81
CA ASN A 14 -2.22 -1.14 1.30
C ASN A 14 -2.64 -2.08 0.17
N GLY A 15 -1.86 -2.15 -0.92
CA GLY A 15 -2.23 -2.94 -2.09
C GLY A 15 -1.48 -2.58 -3.36
N CYS A 16 -1.77 -3.26 -4.47
CA CYS A 16 -1.26 -2.87 -5.79
C CYS A 16 -2.08 -1.72 -6.41
N ASN A 17 -3.40 -1.72 -6.23
CA ASN A 17 -4.27 -0.62 -6.66
C ASN A 17 -5.45 -0.48 -5.69
N CYS A 18 -5.37 0.52 -4.81
CA CYS A 18 -6.39 0.84 -3.81
C CYS A 18 -7.59 1.64 -4.36
N PHE A 19 -7.48 2.11 -5.60
CA PHE A 19 -8.60 2.68 -6.34
C PHE A 19 -9.44 1.53 -6.92
N ASP A 20 -8.82 0.66 -7.73
CA ASP A 20 -9.53 -0.43 -8.41
C ASP A 20 -10.12 -1.49 -7.48
N ASN A 21 -9.50 -1.74 -6.33
CA ASN A 21 -9.98 -2.74 -5.38
C ASN A 21 -11.21 -2.26 -4.55
N GLY A 22 -11.68 -1.03 -4.77
CA GLY A 22 -12.87 -0.47 -4.13
C GLY A 22 -12.65 0.08 -2.72
N TRP A 23 -11.42 0.03 -2.18
CA TRP A 23 -11.15 0.53 -0.84
C TRP A 23 -11.47 2.03 -0.72
N MET A 24 -11.15 2.83 -1.75
CA MET A 24 -11.39 4.28 -1.72
C MET A 24 -12.88 4.60 -1.53
N ASP A 25 -13.76 3.91 -2.26
CA ASP A 25 -15.21 4.15 -2.17
C ASP A 25 -15.75 3.74 -0.80
N GLN A 26 -15.26 2.61 -0.27
CA GLN A 26 -15.64 2.14 1.07
C GLN A 26 -15.19 3.13 2.15
N HIS A 27 -13.95 3.61 2.07
CA HIS A 27 -13.42 4.56 3.06
C HIS A 27 -14.16 5.90 3.00
N ARG A 28 -14.53 6.38 1.80
CA ARG A 28 -15.37 7.58 1.64
C ARG A 28 -16.73 7.42 2.32
N HIS A 29 -17.33 6.24 2.22
CA HIS A 29 -18.62 5.94 2.84
C HIS A 29 -18.52 5.86 4.37
N ASP A 30 -17.55 5.11 4.89
CA ASP A 30 -17.45 4.83 6.32
C ASP A 30 -16.81 5.97 7.11
N HIS A 31 -15.92 6.73 6.46
CA HIS A 31 -15.09 7.77 7.07
C HIS A 31 -15.10 9.07 6.23
N PRO A 32 -16.27 9.69 5.97
CA PRO A 32 -16.41 10.79 5.02
C PRO A 32 -15.60 12.06 5.36
N ASN A 33 -15.16 12.19 6.61
CA ASN A 33 -14.37 13.32 7.11
C ASN A 33 -12.88 13.00 7.30
N GLN A 34 -12.43 11.80 6.92
CA GLN A 34 -11.02 11.40 7.02
C GLN A 34 -10.32 11.54 5.67
N PRO A 35 -9.01 11.84 5.66
CA PRO A 35 -8.23 11.87 4.44
C PRO A 35 -8.02 10.44 3.92
N ILE A 36 -8.05 10.30 2.60
CA ILE A 36 -7.86 9.02 1.91
C ILE A 36 -6.36 8.84 1.68
N MET A 37 -5.75 7.84 2.32
CA MET A 37 -4.30 7.64 2.32
C MET A 37 -3.92 6.23 1.84
N PHE A 38 -2.97 6.16 0.90
CA PHE A 38 -2.41 4.91 0.38
C PHE A 38 -0.99 4.74 0.92
N THR A 39 -0.85 3.95 1.98
CA THR A 39 0.38 3.82 2.75
C THR A 39 1.37 2.81 2.20
N GLU A 40 0.91 1.81 1.44
CA GLU A 40 1.81 0.85 0.80
C GLU A 40 1.35 0.47 -0.60
N ASN A 41 1.86 1.18 -1.61
CA ASN A 41 1.68 0.77 -3.00
C ASN A 41 2.74 -0.27 -3.39
N TRP A 42 2.30 -1.51 -3.55
CA TRP A 42 3.19 -2.66 -3.61
C TRP A 42 3.87 -2.86 -4.97
N GLY A 43 5.16 -3.18 -4.92
CA GLY A 43 5.86 -3.95 -5.95
C GLY A 43 5.69 -5.45 -5.66
N TRP A 44 6.78 -6.12 -5.27
CA TRP A 44 6.74 -7.40 -4.56
C TRP A 44 8.09 -7.69 -3.91
N PHE A 45 8.12 -8.67 -2.98
CA PHE A 45 9.37 -9.22 -2.44
C PHE A 45 9.76 -10.49 -3.20
N GLN A 46 10.99 -10.97 -3.00
CA GLN A 46 11.48 -12.19 -3.64
C GLN A 46 11.63 -13.34 -2.62
N PRO A 47 10.78 -14.39 -2.68
CA PRO A 47 10.96 -15.60 -1.88
C PRO A 47 12.06 -16.51 -2.44
N TRP A 48 12.57 -17.42 -1.59
CA TRP A 48 13.49 -18.47 -2.03
C TRP A 48 12.82 -19.44 -3.02
N GLY A 49 13.52 -19.78 -4.10
CA GLY A 49 13.05 -20.76 -5.09
C GLY A 49 11.91 -20.29 -6.01
N GLN A 50 11.47 -19.03 -5.90
CA GLN A 50 10.40 -18.44 -6.71
C GLN A 50 10.95 -17.50 -7.79
N ALA A 51 10.15 -17.23 -8.82
CA ALA A 51 10.48 -16.23 -9.83
C ALA A 51 10.34 -14.80 -9.28
N LEU A 52 11.12 -13.87 -9.85
CA LEU A 52 11.10 -12.46 -9.47
C LEU A 52 9.73 -11.83 -9.71
N GLY A 53 9.11 -11.31 -8.64
CA GLY A 53 7.91 -10.49 -8.72
C GLY A 53 8.24 -9.07 -9.19
N ILE A 54 8.10 -8.80 -10.50
CA ILE A 54 8.35 -7.48 -11.09
C ILE A 54 7.01 -6.84 -11.47
N ARG A 55 6.77 -5.65 -10.92
CA ARG A 55 5.68 -4.77 -11.33
C ARG A 55 6.19 -3.74 -12.34
N THR A 56 5.47 -3.56 -13.44
CA THR A 56 5.93 -2.66 -14.51
C THR A 56 5.76 -1.18 -14.12
N PRO A 57 6.64 -0.27 -14.59
CA PRO A 57 6.49 1.17 -14.33
C PRO A 57 5.16 1.74 -14.86
N LYS A 58 4.65 1.20 -15.97
CA LYS A 58 3.37 1.61 -16.56
C LYS A 58 2.22 1.31 -15.59
N ASP A 59 2.16 0.08 -15.09
CA ASP A 59 1.13 -0.34 -14.15
C ASP A 59 1.21 0.43 -12.82
N LEU A 60 2.42 0.59 -12.28
CA LEU A 60 2.64 1.39 -11.08
C LEU A 60 2.22 2.86 -11.28
N GLY A 61 2.65 3.48 -12.38
CA GLY A 61 2.32 4.86 -12.70
C GLY A 61 0.82 5.08 -12.88
N TYR A 62 0.13 4.13 -13.51
CA TYR A 62 -1.31 4.16 -13.67
C TYR A 62 -2.05 4.12 -12.33
N SER A 63 -1.67 3.20 -11.43
CA SER A 63 -2.28 3.13 -10.08
C SER A 63 -2.12 4.42 -9.28
N VAL A 64 -0.98 5.11 -9.41
CA VAL A 64 -0.74 6.39 -8.73
C VAL A 64 -1.56 7.51 -9.37
N ALA A 65 -1.65 7.53 -10.69
CA ALA A 65 -2.42 8.54 -11.42
C ALA A 65 -3.92 8.45 -11.06
N GLU A 66 -4.50 7.25 -11.09
CA GLU A 66 -5.90 7.04 -10.68
C GLU A 66 -6.13 7.37 -9.22
N TRP A 67 -5.22 7.01 -8.33
CA TRP A 67 -5.33 7.33 -6.91
C TRP A 67 -5.51 8.84 -6.68
N PHE A 68 -4.64 9.66 -7.28
CA PHE A 68 -4.73 11.11 -7.14
C PHE A 68 -5.89 11.70 -7.94
N ALA A 69 -6.20 11.19 -9.13
CA ALA A 69 -7.37 11.61 -9.90
C ALA A 69 -8.69 11.32 -9.16
N GLY A 70 -8.73 10.21 -8.43
CA GLY A 70 -9.82 9.82 -7.56
C GLY A 70 -9.91 10.64 -6.28
N GLY A 71 -8.96 11.54 -6.00
CA GLY A 71 -8.97 12.43 -4.84
C GLY A 71 -8.23 11.92 -3.60
N GLY A 72 -7.29 10.98 -3.77
CA GLY A 72 -6.38 10.56 -2.72
C GLY A 72 -5.50 11.71 -2.20
N ALA A 73 -5.28 11.77 -0.88
CA ALA A 73 -4.53 12.85 -0.24
C ALA A 73 -3.04 12.52 -0.02
N TYR A 74 -2.71 11.23 0.08
CA TYR A 74 -1.37 10.74 0.31
C TYR A 74 -1.13 9.41 -0.41
N HIS A 75 0.10 9.21 -0.86
CA HIS A 75 0.55 7.99 -1.51
C HIS A 75 2.00 7.68 -1.09
N SER A 76 2.31 6.41 -0.86
CA SER A 76 3.68 5.95 -0.59
C SER A 76 4.02 4.69 -1.38
N TYR A 77 5.24 4.66 -1.91
CA TYR A 77 5.79 3.50 -2.61
C TYR A 77 6.35 2.50 -1.61
N TYR A 78 5.81 1.28 -1.62
CA TYR A 78 6.34 0.18 -0.83
C TYR A 78 6.96 -0.87 -1.77
N MET A 79 8.26 -0.79 -2.08
CA MET A 79 9.28 0.08 -1.50
C MET A 79 9.84 1.09 -2.52
N TRP A 80 10.06 2.33 -2.08
CA TRP A 80 10.91 3.28 -2.82
C TRP A 80 12.37 2.81 -2.88
N HIS A 81 12.87 2.29 -1.76
CA HIS A 81 14.15 1.60 -1.65
C HIS A 81 13.99 0.34 -0.80
N GLY A 82 14.20 -0.84 -1.39
CA GLY A 82 14.03 -2.12 -0.68
C GLY A 82 15.23 -2.55 0.16
N GLY A 83 16.45 -2.29 -0.30
CA GLY A 83 17.68 -2.64 0.42
C GLY A 83 17.97 -4.14 0.47
N ASN A 84 18.57 -4.59 1.57
CA ASN A 84 19.04 -5.96 1.76
C ASN A 84 18.71 -6.47 3.18
N HIS A 85 18.34 -7.74 3.29
CA HIS A 85 18.22 -8.44 4.57
C HIS A 85 19.56 -9.08 4.95
N TYR A 86 20.30 -8.47 5.88
CA TYR A 86 21.58 -8.99 6.36
C TYR A 86 21.44 -9.90 7.58
N GLY A 87 22.42 -10.79 7.76
CA GLY A 87 22.48 -11.67 8.92
C GLY A 87 21.41 -12.77 8.89
N ARG A 88 20.91 -13.16 10.06
CA ARG A 88 20.01 -14.32 10.22
C ARG A 88 18.69 -14.03 10.93
N THR A 89 18.37 -12.75 11.13
CA THR A 89 17.18 -12.30 11.87
C THR A 89 16.36 -11.24 11.15
N ALA A 90 16.71 -10.90 9.90
CA ALA A 90 16.08 -9.82 9.13
C ALA A 90 14.90 -10.29 8.25
N ALA A 91 14.75 -11.60 8.00
CA ALA A 91 13.72 -12.13 7.11
C ALA A 91 13.29 -13.54 7.53
N ALA A 92 12.15 -13.97 7.00
CA ALA A 92 11.71 -15.35 6.96
C ALA A 92 11.42 -15.75 5.51
N GLY A 93 11.45 -17.04 5.22
CA GLY A 93 11.14 -17.58 3.89
C GLY A 93 10.68 -19.03 3.99
#